data_AF-A0A1E5GS25-F1
#
_entry.id   AF-A0A1E5GS25-F1
#
_cell.length_a   1.000
_cell.length_b   1.000
_cell.length_c   1.000
_cell.angle_alpha   90.00
_cell.angle_beta   90.00
_cell.angle_gamma   90.00
#
_symmetry.space_group_name_H-M   'P 1'
#
loop_
_entity.id
_entity.type
_entity.pdbx_description
1 polymer ?
#
loop_
_entity_poly.entity_id
_entity_poly.type
_entity_poly.pdbx_seq_one_letter_code
_entity_poly.pdbx_strand_id
1 'polypeptide(L)'
;MKDKKNYFQKYRSFYLYEIALLMGWITNFILFSRFYENIVFYVDRKARFIIQLLFTVNYYLGDLLKYLFVSFLLMTLNLLLILMFHIKNKREGNELKAVRYSIIVFLAIIGINCVMLLRTIVWPLFLLLFIFSLTIVYITYVITNYLYEEKDEFYEENERLKVEGPFQSKEAAEKYIKEFLAHWADYFTKKGYCLVESISCDEKNEWYIEITIQSIK
;
A
#
# COMPACT_ATOMS: atom_id res chain seq x y z
N MET A 1 26.05 -13.27 4.76
CA MET A 1 25.11 -14.35 5.13
C MET A 1 24.39 -14.09 6.47
N LYS A 2 25.03 -13.41 7.45
CA LYS A 2 24.37 -12.97 8.70
C LYS A 2 23.21 -11.97 8.48
N ASP A 3 23.33 -11.02 7.54
CA ASP A 3 22.26 -10.02 7.30
C ASP A 3 20.97 -10.62 6.71
N LYS A 4 21.09 -11.64 5.85
CA LYS A 4 19.92 -12.36 5.31
C LYS A 4 19.12 -13.07 6.41
N LYS A 5 19.79 -13.57 7.45
CA LYS A 5 19.15 -14.29 8.56
C LYS A 5 18.28 -13.36 9.41
N ASN A 6 18.74 -12.14 9.66
CA ASN A 6 18.01 -11.11 10.42
C ASN A 6 16.76 -10.61 9.67
N TYR A 7 16.86 -10.54 8.34
CA TYR A 7 15.80 -10.06 7.47
C TYR A 7 14.59 -11.01 7.37
N PHE A 8 14.83 -12.31 7.14
CA PHE A 8 13.75 -13.31 7.12
C PHE A 8 13.01 -13.39 8.46
N GLN A 9 13.71 -13.14 9.56
CA GLN A 9 13.12 -13.10 10.89
C GLN A 9 12.22 -11.87 11.08
N LYS A 10 12.58 -10.71 10.51
CA LYS A 10 11.79 -9.47 10.54
C LYS A 10 10.47 -9.55 9.75
N TYR A 11 10.45 -10.29 8.63
CA TYR A 11 9.27 -10.45 7.77
C TYR A 11 8.66 -11.87 7.78
N ARG A 12 9.01 -12.69 8.77
CA ARG A 12 8.55 -14.09 8.87
C ARG A 12 7.03 -14.22 8.74
N SER A 13 6.27 -13.37 9.43
CA SER A 13 4.81 -13.41 9.39
C SER A 13 4.26 -13.08 8.00
N PHE A 14 4.88 -12.14 7.28
CA PHE A 14 4.47 -11.81 5.91
C PHE A 14 4.63 -13.02 4.98
N TYR A 15 5.79 -13.68 5.00
CA TYR A 15 6.03 -14.88 4.20
C TYR A 15 5.12 -16.05 4.58
N LEU A 16 4.76 -16.20 5.87
CA LEU A 16 3.80 -17.22 6.29
C LEU A 16 2.39 -16.95 5.74
N TYR A 17 1.93 -15.71 5.78
CA TYR A 17 0.65 -15.33 5.17
C TYR A 17 0.67 -15.47 3.65
N GLU A 18 1.79 -15.13 3.01
CA GLU A 18 1.99 -15.32 1.57
C GLU A 18 1.86 -16.79 1.17
N ILE A 19 2.53 -17.70 1.88
CA ILE A 19 2.45 -19.15 1.66
C ILE A 19 1.02 -19.67 1.90
N ALA A 20 0.36 -19.23 2.98
CA ALA A 20 -1.01 -19.64 3.29
C ALA A 20 -2.00 -19.22 2.19
N LEU A 21 -1.89 -17.97 1.71
CA LEU A 21 -2.71 -17.47 0.61
C LEU A 21 -2.41 -18.20 -0.70
N LEU A 22 -1.14 -18.54 -0.97
CA LEU A 22 -0.74 -19.28 -2.15
C LEU A 22 -1.33 -20.71 -2.16
N MET A 23 -1.30 -21.40 -1.02
CA MET A 23 -1.98 -22.70 -0.88
C MET A 23 -3.50 -22.57 -1.08
N GLY A 24 -4.09 -21.50 -0.56
CA GLY A 24 -5.51 -21.18 -0.77
C GLY A 24 -5.86 -21.00 -2.24
N TRP A 25 -5.06 -20.22 -2.97
CA TRP A 25 -5.23 -20.02 -4.42
C TRP A 25 -5.13 -21.32 -5.20
N ILE A 26 -4.08 -22.13 -4.96
CA ILE A 26 -3.89 -23.41 -5.66
C ILE A 26 -5.07 -24.35 -5.38
N THR A 27 -5.49 -24.47 -4.12
CA THR A 27 -6.58 -25.36 -3.74
C THR A 27 -7.90 -24.92 -4.38
N ASN A 28 -8.23 -23.64 -4.28
CA ASN A 28 -9.43 -23.09 -4.89
C ASN A 28 -9.41 -23.23 -6.42
N PHE A 29 -8.26 -22.99 -7.06
CA PHE A 29 -8.10 -23.18 -8.50
C PHE A 29 -8.37 -24.61 -8.93
N ILE A 30 -7.74 -25.61 -8.28
CA ILE A 30 -7.93 -27.03 -8.62
C ILE A 30 -9.40 -27.44 -8.47
N LEU A 31 -10.04 -27.05 -7.37
CA LEU A 31 -11.44 -27.38 -7.12
C LEU A 31 -12.38 -26.70 -8.12
N PHE A 32 -12.16 -25.41 -8.37
CA PHE A 32 -12.93 -24.66 -9.35
C PHE A 32 -12.75 -25.20 -10.76
N SER A 33 -11.53 -25.57 -11.18
CA SER A 33 -11.28 -26.15 -12.50
C SER A 33 -12.04 -27.45 -12.71
N ARG A 34 -12.04 -28.35 -11.72
CA ARG A 34 -12.80 -29.61 -11.79
C ARG A 34 -14.30 -29.36 -11.86
N PHE A 35 -14.80 -28.45 -11.04
CA PHE A 35 -16.20 -28.03 -11.06
C PHE A 35 -16.60 -27.41 -12.40
N TYR A 36 -15.76 -26.52 -12.93
CA TYR A 36 -16.00 -25.81 -14.18
C TYR A 36 -15.98 -26.74 -15.38
N GLU A 37 -15.06 -27.71 -15.42
CA GLU A 37 -15.01 -28.74 -16.47
C GLU A 37 -16.32 -29.54 -16.53
N ASN A 38 -16.86 -29.93 -15.37
CA ASN A 38 -18.15 -30.60 -15.27
C ASN A 38 -19.29 -29.74 -15.82
N ILE A 39 -19.32 -28.44 -15.50
CA ILE A 39 -20.38 -27.55 -16.00
C ILE A 39 -20.28 -27.35 -17.51
N VAL A 40 -19.08 -27.08 -18.01
CA VAL A 40 -18.85 -26.80 -19.44
C VAL A 40 -19.17 -28.02 -20.31
N PHE A 41 -19.10 -29.23 -19.76
CA PHE A 41 -19.57 -30.43 -20.45
C PHE A 41 -21.06 -30.38 -20.79
N TYR A 42 -21.90 -29.83 -19.90
CA TYR A 42 -23.36 -29.75 -20.09
C TYR A 42 -23.81 -28.50 -20.84
N VAL A 43 -22.92 -27.51 -21.02
CA VAL A 43 -23.23 -26.27 -21.72
C VAL A 43 -23.00 -26.43 -23.22
N ASP A 44 -24.01 -26.13 -24.03
CA ASP A 44 -23.85 -26.09 -25.48
C ASP A 44 -22.87 -24.97 -25.89
N ARG A 45 -21.70 -25.38 -26.37
CA ARG A 45 -20.62 -24.47 -26.81
C ARG A 45 -21.01 -23.63 -28.02
N LYS A 46 -22.03 -24.01 -28.79
CA LYS A 46 -22.54 -23.24 -29.94
C LYS A 46 -23.59 -22.20 -29.54
N ALA A 47 -24.12 -22.27 -28.32
CA ALA A 47 -25.05 -21.29 -27.82
C ALA A 47 -24.40 -19.92 -27.62
N ARG A 48 -25.19 -18.85 -27.65
CA ARG A 48 -24.70 -17.49 -27.35
C ARG A 48 -24.21 -17.42 -25.90
N PHE A 49 -23.18 -16.62 -25.64
CA PHE A 49 -22.60 -16.42 -24.31
C PHE A 49 -23.63 -16.19 -23.19
N ILE A 50 -24.61 -15.31 -23.43
CA ILE A 50 -25.66 -15.00 -22.44
C ILE A 50 -26.46 -16.25 -22.06
N ILE A 51 -26.74 -17.13 -23.01
CA ILE A 51 -27.49 -18.36 -22.78
C ILE A 51 -26.64 -19.35 -21.96
N GLN A 52 -25.35 -19.46 -22.29
CA GLN A 52 -24.40 -20.30 -21.54
C GLN A 52 -24.24 -19.82 -20.09
N LEU A 53 -24.15 -18.51 -19.88
CA LEU A 53 -24.06 -17.90 -18.56
C LEU A 53 -25.36 -18.10 -17.78
N LEU A 54 -26.51 -17.85 -18.42
CA LEU A 54 -27.83 -18.02 -17.80
C LEU A 54 -28.05 -19.48 -17.37
N PHE A 55 -27.67 -20.44 -18.21
CA PHE A 55 -27.72 -21.86 -17.86
C PHE A 55 -26.85 -22.16 -16.65
N THR A 56 -25.59 -21.70 -16.67
CA THR A 56 -24.63 -21.92 -15.57
C THR A 56 -25.16 -21.35 -14.26
N VAL A 57 -25.69 -20.13 -14.29
CA VAL A 57 -26.28 -19.48 -13.12
C VAL A 57 -27.53 -20.24 -12.67
N ASN A 58 -28.45 -20.57 -13.57
CA ASN A 58 -29.72 -21.17 -13.17
C ASN A 58 -29.56 -22.54 -12.47
N TYR A 59 -28.59 -23.35 -12.91
CA TYR A 59 -28.41 -24.71 -12.40
C TYR A 59 -27.29 -24.86 -11.35
N TYR A 60 -26.30 -23.96 -11.36
CA TYR A 60 -25.08 -24.12 -10.55
C TYR A 60 -24.71 -22.90 -9.71
N LEU A 61 -25.59 -21.90 -9.58
CA LEU A 61 -25.29 -20.67 -8.84
C LEU A 61 -24.78 -20.92 -7.43
N GLY A 62 -25.37 -21.84 -6.67
CA GLY A 62 -24.96 -22.09 -5.28
C GLY A 62 -23.50 -22.52 -5.16
N ASP A 63 -23.08 -23.50 -5.95
CA ASP A 63 -21.70 -23.98 -5.93
C ASP A 63 -20.74 -22.98 -6.58
N LEU A 64 -21.18 -22.31 -7.63
CA LEU A 64 -20.44 -21.23 -8.27
C LEU A 64 -20.11 -20.11 -7.25
N LEU A 65 -21.10 -19.67 -6.48
CA LEU A 65 -20.93 -18.63 -5.46
C LEU A 65 -19.92 -19.03 -4.39
N LYS A 66 -19.84 -20.31 -4.00
CA LYS A 66 -18.84 -20.79 -3.03
C LYS A 66 -17.42 -20.54 -3.54
N TYR A 67 -17.11 -20.98 -4.76
CA TYR A 67 -15.77 -20.80 -5.33
C TYR A 67 -15.45 -19.33 -5.60
N LEU A 68 -16.43 -18.57 -6.09
CA LEU A 68 -16.28 -17.14 -6.31
C LEU A 68 -16.07 -16.36 -5.00
N PHE A 69 -16.78 -16.73 -3.93
CA PHE A 69 -16.60 -16.13 -2.61
C PHE A 69 -15.22 -16.43 -2.02
N VAL A 70 -14.75 -17.67 -2.13
CA VAL A 70 -13.38 -18.02 -1.72
C VAL A 70 -12.35 -17.24 -2.55
N SER A 71 -12.56 -17.13 -3.86
CA SER A 71 -11.69 -16.32 -4.74
C SER A 71 -11.67 -14.85 -4.32
N PHE A 72 -12.83 -14.29 -3.96
CA PHE A 72 -12.97 -12.92 -3.47
C PHE A 72 -12.23 -12.71 -2.14
N LEU A 73 -12.38 -13.63 -1.18
CA LEU A 73 -11.65 -13.58 0.09
C LEU A 73 -10.15 -13.64 -0.11
N LEU A 74 -9.69 -14.59 -0.92
CA LEU A 74 -8.27 -14.76 -1.24
C LEU A 74 -7.72 -13.50 -1.91
N MET A 75 -8.42 -12.93 -2.89
CA MET A 75 -8.03 -11.69 -3.56
C MET A 75 -7.92 -10.53 -2.56
N THR A 76 -8.93 -10.35 -1.71
CA THR A 76 -9.00 -9.23 -0.78
C THR A 76 -7.90 -9.31 0.27
N LEU A 77 -7.72 -10.47 0.90
CA LEU A 77 -6.65 -10.70 1.88
C LEU A 77 -5.27 -10.49 1.25
N ASN A 78 -5.11 -10.87 -0.01
CA ASN A 78 -3.86 -10.72 -0.74
C ASN A 78 -3.51 -9.24 -0.99
N LEU A 79 -4.46 -8.48 -1.54
CA LEU A 79 -4.32 -7.05 -1.75
C LEU A 79 -4.08 -6.31 -0.42
N LEU A 80 -4.77 -6.70 0.66
CA LEU A 80 -4.52 -6.17 2.01
C LEU A 80 -3.11 -6.50 2.51
N LEU A 81 -2.62 -7.72 2.28
CA LEU A 81 -1.27 -8.11 2.67
C LEU A 81 -0.20 -7.27 1.94
N ILE A 82 -0.39 -7.03 0.64
CA ILE A 82 0.46 -6.14 -0.16
C ILE A 82 0.40 -4.71 0.39
N LEU A 83 -0.80 -4.21 0.70
CA LEU A 83 -0.99 -2.88 1.25
C LEU A 83 -0.30 -2.71 2.62
N MET A 84 -0.54 -3.64 3.55
CA MET A 84 0.10 -3.64 4.87
C MET A 84 1.63 -3.67 4.74
N PHE A 85 2.13 -4.47 3.80
CA PHE A 85 3.55 -4.53 3.52
C PHE A 85 4.08 -3.19 2.99
N HIS A 86 3.37 -2.58 2.03
CA HIS A 86 3.74 -1.28 1.48
C HIS A 86 3.83 -0.20 2.57
N ILE A 87 2.81 -0.11 3.43
CA ILE A 87 2.78 0.85 4.55
C ILE A 87 3.94 0.59 5.52
N LYS A 88 4.15 -0.67 5.92
CA LYS A 88 5.25 -1.03 6.83
C LYS A 88 6.61 -0.69 6.25
N ASN A 89 6.83 -0.97 4.96
CA ASN A 89 8.11 -0.69 4.32
C ASN A 89 8.36 0.81 4.15
N LYS A 90 7.32 1.61 3.83
CA LYS A 90 7.40 3.07 3.78
C LYS A 90 7.86 3.64 5.13
N ARG A 91 7.32 3.12 6.24
CA ARG A 91 7.65 3.58 7.60
C ARG A 91 9.07 3.20 8.06
N GLU A 92 9.60 2.07 7.59
CA GLU A 92 10.89 1.55 8.04
C GLU A 92 12.10 2.04 7.21
N GLY A 93 11.89 2.87 6.17
CA GLY A 93 12.98 3.42 5.34
C GLY A 93 13.83 2.38 4.61
N ASN A 94 13.36 1.14 4.51
CA ASN A 94 14.15 -0.01 4.06
C ASN A 94 14.20 -0.14 2.52
N GLU A 95 15.41 -0.33 1.96
CA GLU A 95 15.61 -0.56 0.53
C GLU A 95 14.96 -1.88 0.03
N LEU A 96 14.12 -1.72 -1.00
CA LEU A 96 13.15 -2.68 -1.53
C LEU A 96 13.70 -4.00 -2.15
N LYS A 97 15.01 -4.17 -2.36
CA LYS A 97 15.50 -5.09 -3.40
C LYS A 97 15.09 -6.56 -3.22
N ALA A 98 15.17 -7.11 -2.01
CA ALA A 98 14.83 -8.52 -1.78
C ALA A 98 13.31 -8.78 -1.63
N VAL A 99 12.52 -7.84 -1.09
CA VAL A 99 11.05 -8.02 -1.02
C VAL A 99 10.39 -7.81 -2.38
N ARG A 100 10.96 -6.95 -3.23
CA ARG A 100 10.42 -6.68 -4.57
C ARG A 100 10.28 -7.96 -5.40
N TYR A 101 11.23 -8.89 -5.30
CA TYR A 101 11.14 -10.18 -5.99
C TYR A 101 10.00 -11.07 -5.46
N SER A 102 9.80 -11.16 -4.14
CA SER A 102 8.70 -11.97 -3.57
C SER A 102 7.34 -11.42 -4.00
N ILE A 103 7.15 -10.10 -3.86
CA ILE A 103 5.93 -9.42 -4.28
C ILE A 103 5.67 -9.62 -5.77
N ILE A 104 6.71 -9.52 -6.62
CA ILE A 104 6.56 -9.76 -8.07
C ILE A 104 6.12 -11.20 -8.35
N VAL A 105 6.77 -12.19 -7.74
CA VAL A 105 6.41 -13.61 -7.93
C VAL A 105 4.97 -13.86 -7.48
N PHE A 106 4.58 -13.26 -6.35
CA PHE A 106 3.25 -13.39 -5.80
C PHE A 106 2.19 -12.75 -6.70
N LEU A 107 2.43 -11.51 -7.15
CA LEU A 107 1.58 -10.81 -8.13
C LEU A 107 1.48 -11.58 -9.45
N ALA A 108 2.57 -12.18 -9.92
CA ALA A 108 2.56 -12.98 -11.15
C ALA A 108 1.66 -14.20 -11.03
N ILE A 109 1.74 -14.95 -9.92
CA ILE A 109 0.89 -16.12 -9.67
C ILE A 109 -0.59 -15.73 -9.59
N ILE A 110 -0.91 -14.61 -8.93
CA ILE A 110 -2.29 -14.11 -8.86
C ILE A 110 -2.76 -13.66 -10.24
N GLY A 111 -1.93 -12.93 -10.98
CA GLY A 111 -2.22 -12.51 -12.34
C GLY A 111 -2.57 -13.69 -13.23
N ILE A 112 -1.83 -14.79 -13.14
CA ILE A 112 -2.14 -16.04 -13.84
C ILE A 112 -3.51 -16.59 -13.43
N ASN A 113 -3.80 -16.67 -12.12
CA ASN A 113 -5.10 -17.16 -11.63
C ASN A 113 -6.27 -16.27 -12.11
N CYS A 114 -6.12 -14.95 -12.04
CA CYS A 114 -7.10 -13.98 -12.55
C CYS A 114 -7.33 -14.18 -14.05
N VAL A 115 -6.26 -14.30 -14.86
CA VAL A 115 -6.37 -14.52 -16.30
C VAL A 115 -7.10 -15.83 -16.61
N MET A 116 -6.85 -16.89 -15.85
CA MET A 116 -7.55 -18.16 -16.03
C MET A 116 -9.05 -18.04 -15.71
N LEU A 117 -9.41 -17.35 -14.61
CA LEU A 117 -10.81 -17.11 -14.25
C LEU A 117 -11.51 -16.21 -15.28
N LEU A 118 -10.81 -15.23 -15.85
CA LEU A 118 -11.34 -14.36 -16.91
C LEU A 118 -11.60 -15.08 -18.24
N ARG A 119 -11.01 -16.26 -18.47
CA ARG A 119 -11.27 -17.07 -19.67
C ARG A 119 -12.54 -17.92 -19.57
N THR A 120 -13.16 -18.00 -18.40
CA THR A 120 -14.34 -18.82 -18.18
C THR A 120 -15.63 -18.10 -18.56
N ILE A 121 -16.74 -18.81 -18.79
CA ILE A 121 -18.05 -18.20 -19.04
C ILE A 121 -18.50 -17.31 -17.88
N VAL A 122 -17.99 -17.58 -16.67
CA VAL A 122 -18.38 -16.92 -15.42
C VAL A 122 -17.52 -15.68 -15.11
N TRP A 123 -16.67 -15.28 -16.06
CA TRP A 123 -15.81 -14.10 -15.94
C TRP A 123 -16.52 -12.80 -15.54
N PRO A 124 -17.77 -12.49 -15.94
CA PRO A 124 -18.40 -11.23 -15.54
C PRO A 124 -18.66 -11.17 -14.03
N LEU A 125 -19.02 -12.30 -13.43
CA LEU A 125 -19.23 -12.41 -12.00
C LEU A 125 -17.92 -12.27 -11.24
N PHE A 126 -16.85 -12.89 -11.75
CA PHE A 126 -15.52 -12.73 -11.18
C PHE A 126 -15.04 -11.26 -11.27
N LEU A 127 -15.26 -10.59 -12.40
CA LEU A 127 -14.84 -9.20 -12.60
C LEU A 127 -15.56 -8.25 -11.63
N LEU A 128 -16.85 -8.47 -11.39
CA LEU A 128 -17.60 -7.73 -10.38
C LEU A 128 -16.96 -7.90 -9.00
N LEU A 129 -16.66 -9.14 -8.58
CA LEU A 129 -16.01 -9.42 -7.31
C LEU A 129 -14.60 -8.82 -7.21
N PHE A 130 -13.86 -8.81 -8.31
CA PHE A 130 -12.55 -8.19 -8.38
C PHE A 130 -12.62 -6.68 -8.12
N ILE A 131 -13.57 -5.98 -8.74
CA ILE A 131 -13.82 -4.56 -8.49
C ILE A 131 -14.17 -4.33 -7.02
N PHE A 132 -15.09 -5.13 -6.45
CA PHE A 132 -15.45 -5.02 -5.03
C PHE A 132 -14.23 -5.22 -4.11
N SER A 133 -13.38 -6.19 -4.41
CA SER A 133 -12.15 -6.45 -3.64
C SER A 133 -11.20 -5.24 -3.68
N LEU A 134 -10.98 -4.67 -4.87
CA LEU A 134 -10.19 -3.45 -5.05
C LEU A 134 -10.78 -2.27 -4.29
N THR A 135 -12.11 -2.09 -4.34
CA THR A 135 -12.80 -1.01 -3.62
C THR A 135 -12.60 -1.12 -2.11
N ILE A 136 -12.72 -2.32 -1.53
CA ILE A 136 -12.49 -2.54 -0.10
C ILE A 136 -11.06 -2.17 0.29
N VAL A 137 -10.08 -2.63 -0.50
CA VAL A 137 -8.66 -2.35 -0.23
C VAL A 137 -8.38 -0.86 -0.39
N TYR A 138 -8.95 -0.21 -1.39
CA TYR A 138 -8.80 1.23 -1.62
C TYR A 138 -9.38 2.05 -0.47
N ILE A 139 -10.61 1.74 -0.02
CA ILE A 139 -11.21 2.39 1.15
C ILE A 139 -10.33 2.18 2.38
N THR A 140 -9.82 0.96 2.58
CA THR A 140 -8.91 0.65 3.68
C THR A 140 -7.63 1.49 3.58
N TYR A 141 -7.05 1.62 2.39
CA TYR A 141 -5.89 2.47 2.14
C TYR A 141 -6.18 3.93 2.49
N VAL A 142 -7.28 4.50 1.99
CA VAL A 142 -7.65 5.90 2.25
C VAL A 142 -7.86 6.15 3.75
N ILE A 143 -8.62 5.29 4.44
CA ILE A 143 -8.84 5.40 5.89
C ILE A 143 -7.50 5.33 6.63
N THR A 144 -6.65 4.37 6.24
CA THR A 144 -5.36 4.16 6.87
C THR A 144 -4.45 5.37 6.64
N ASN A 145 -4.38 5.87 5.41
CA ASN A 145 -3.57 7.04 5.07
C ASN A 145 -4.06 8.29 5.80
N TYR A 146 -5.37 8.54 5.84
CA TYR A 146 -5.96 9.66 6.58
C TYR A 146 -5.66 9.59 8.09
N LEU A 147 -5.77 8.41 8.70
CA LEU A 147 -5.45 8.20 10.12
C LEU A 147 -3.95 8.39 10.46
N TYR A 148 -3.07 8.22 9.47
CA TYR A 148 -1.62 8.33 9.67
C TYR A 148 -1.02 9.63 9.12
N GLU A 149 -1.66 10.32 8.17
CA GLU A 149 -1.24 11.64 7.68
C GLU A 149 -1.32 12.71 8.77
N GLU A 150 -2.24 12.60 9.73
CA GLU A 150 -2.24 13.46 10.92
C GLU A 150 -1.09 13.18 11.90
N LYS A 151 -0.36 12.06 11.72
CA LYS A 151 0.74 11.65 12.63
C LYS A 151 2.14 11.75 12.00
N ASP A 152 2.24 11.65 10.69
CA ASP A 152 3.49 11.63 9.95
C ASP A 152 3.60 12.87 9.04
N GLU A 153 3.77 14.06 9.64
CA GLU A 153 4.44 15.17 8.96
C GLU A 153 5.89 14.76 8.70
N PHE A 154 6.14 14.09 7.57
CA PHE A 154 7.49 13.90 7.06
C PHE A 154 7.93 15.19 6.40
N TYR A 155 8.94 15.81 6.97
CA TYR A 155 9.58 16.98 6.37
C TYR A 155 10.73 16.53 5.47
N GLU A 156 10.84 17.14 4.30
CA GLU A 156 11.97 16.87 3.40
C GLU A 156 13.28 17.44 3.97
N GLU A 157 14.42 16.83 3.63
CA GLU A 157 15.73 17.32 4.09
C GLU A 157 16.04 18.68 3.44
N ASN A 158 16.28 19.70 4.28
CA ASN A 158 16.37 21.12 3.91
C ASN A 158 15.04 21.77 3.49
N GLU A 159 13.89 21.20 3.90
CA GLU A 159 12.61 21.88 3.73
C GLU A 159 12.61 23.21 4.50
N ARG A 160 12.20 24.27 3.80
CA ARG A 160 12.05 25.62 4.36
C ARG A 160 10.80 25.67 5.21
N LEU A 161 10.97 25.58 6.52
CA LEU A 161 9.87 25.65 7.48
C LEU A 161 9.26 27.05 7.52
N LYS A 162 10.12 28.08 7.58
CA LYS A 162 9.66 29.46 7.74
C LYS A 162 10.72 30.47 7.29
N VAL A 163 10.26 31.53 6.64
CA VAL A 163 11.05 32.74 6.40
C VAL A 163 10.34 33.89 7.10
N GLU A 164 11.01 34.56 8.03
CA GLU A 164 10.45 35.70 8.77
C GLU A 164 11.32 36.94 8.60
N GLY A 165 10.67 38.10 8.47
CA GLY A 165 11.29 39.41 8.31
C GLY A 165 10.36 40.39 7.59
N PRO A 166 10.82 41.62 7.30
CA PRO A 166 12.13 42.16 7.67
C PRO A 166 12.19 42.60 9.14
N PHE A 167 13.33 42.35 9.79
CA PHE A 167 13.67 42.88 11.11
C PHE A 167 14.57 44.10 10.99
N GLN A 168 14.33 45.10 11.84
CA GLN A 168 15.09 46.36 11.85
C GLN A 168 16.51 46.21 12.44
N SER A 169 16.78 45.14 13.17
CA SER A 169 18.11 44.87 13.74
C SER A 169 18.40 43.38 13.81
N LYS A 170 19.68 43.03 13.83
CA LYS A 170 20.13 41.64 13.97
C LYS A 170 19.69 41.05 15.31
N GLU A 171 19.71 41.84 16.38
CA GLU A 171 19.31 41.41 17.72
C GLU A 171 17.82 41.06 17.77
N ALA A 172 16.98 41.78 17.03
CA ALA A 172 15.56 41.45 16.91
C ALA A 172 15.35 40.11 16.19
N ALA A 173 16.13 39.86 15.14
CA ALA A 173 16.09 38.58 14.43
C ALA A 173 16.59 37.41 15.31
N GLU A 174 17.71 37.59 16.02
CA GLU A 174 18.25 36.59 16.94
C GLU A 174 17.30 36.31 18.12
N LYS A 175 16.59 37.32 18.62
CA LYS A 175 15.59 37.15 19.67
C LYS A 175 14.41 36.30 19.19
N TYR A 176 13.93 36.55 17.98
CA TYR A 176 12.87 35.75 17.36
C TYR A 176 13.28 34.28 17.20
N ILE A 177 14.51 34.01 16.72
CA ILE A 177 15.03 32.65 16.59
C ILE A 177 15.01 31.94 17.94
N LYS A 178 15.49 32.60 19.01
CA LYS A 178 15.49 32.02 20.36
C LYS A 178 14.09 31.66 20.84
N GLU A 179 13.13 32.55 20.64
CA GLU A 179 11.72 32.29 21.01
C GLU A 179 11.12 31.14 20.20
N PHE A 180 11.40 31.11 18.89
CA PHE A 180 10.93 30.05 18.00
C PHE A 180 11.53 28.68 18.37
N LEU A 181 12.86 28.61 18.51
CA LEU A 181 13.54 27.38 18.90
C LEU A 181 13.11 26.92 20.31
N ALA A 182 12.94 27.84 21.27
CA ALA A 182 12.47 27.48 22.60
C ALA A 182 11.07 26.84 22.59
N HIS A 183 10.21 27.25 21.67
CA HIS A 183 8.86 26.70 21.56
C HIS A 183 8.81 25.40 20.73
N TRP A 184 9.59 25.32 19.65
CA TRP A 184 9.43 24.28 18.64
C TRP A 184 10.54 23.22 18.61
N ALA A 185 11.74 23.48 19.16
CA ALA A 185 12.87 22.55 19.06
C ALA A 185 12.53 21.17 19.64
N ASP A 186 11.83 21.11 20.78
CA ASP A 186 11.42 19.85 21.41
C ASP A 186 10.44 19.04 20.54
N TYR A 187 9.54 19.72 19.81
CA TYR A 187 8.59 19.08 18.91
C TYR A 187 9.31 18.41 17.74
N PHE A 188 10.22 19.13 17.08
CA PHE A 188 10.98 18.62 15.93
C PHE A 188 12.00 17.55 16.36
N THR A 189 12.67 17.73 17.51
CA THR A 189 13.64 16.75 18.04
C THR A 189 12.95 15.42 18.34
N LYS A 190 11.74 15.44 18.94
CA LYS A 190 10.95 14.22 19.19
C LYS A 190 10.56 13.50 17.89
N LYS A 191 10.47 14.21 16.77
CA LYS A 191 10.20 13.68 15.44
C LYS A 191 11.48 13.29 14.66
N GLY A 192 12.66 13.42 15.26
CA GLY A 192 13.94 13.06 14.63
C GLY A 192 14.53 14.14 13.70
N TYR A 193 14.06 15.38 13.84
CA TYR A 193 14.50 16.52 13.05
C TYR A 193 15.20 17.57 13.91
N CYS A 194 16.18 18.26 13.33
CA CYS A 194 16.84 19.43 13.88
C CYS A 194 16.43 20.66 13.08
N LEU A 195 16.21 21.78 13.77
CA LEU A 195 15.97 23.07 13.12
C LEU A 195 17.32 23.75 12.90
N VAL A 196 17.56 24.23 11.68
CA VAL A 196 18.77 24.98 11.30
C VAL A 196 18.37 26.37 10.85
N GLU A 197 18.86 27.37 11.57
CA GLU A 197 18.66 28.77 11.26
C GLU A 197 19.73 29.34 10.30
N SER A 198 19.30 30.20 9.39
CA SER A 198 20.15 31.09 8.62
C SER A 198 19.63 32.52 8.77
N ILE A 199 20.54 33.45 9.09
CA ILE A 199 20.25 34.89 9.14
C ILE A 199 20.90 35.53 7.93
N SER A 200 20.11 36.21 7.11
CA SER A 200 20.59 36.98 5.96
C SER A 200 20.24 38.46 6.11
N CYS A 201 21.05 39.31 5.50
CA CYS A 201 20.82 40.75 5.43
C CYS A 201 20.67 41.13 3.94
N ASP A 202 19.60 41.83 3.62
CA ASP A 202 19.33 42.30 2.25
C ASP A 202 20.11 43.59 1.94
N GLU A 203 20.18 43.98 0.66
CA GLU A 203 20.86 45.18 0.16
C GLU A 203 20.34 46.48 0.80
N LYS A 204 19.13 46.44 1.39
CA LYS A 204 18.50 47.53 2.13
C LYS A 204 18.81 47.56 3.62
N ASN A 205 19.74 46.72 4.09
CA ASN A 205 20.12 46.58 5.50
C ASN A 205 18.98 46.02 6.39
N GLU A 206 18.08 45.26 5.78
CA GLU A 206 16.96 44.58 6.44
C GLU A 206 17.32 43.12 6.73
N TRP A 207 16.98 42.65 7.93
CA TRP A 207 17.36 41.30 8.38
C TRP A 207 16.24 40.30 8.16
N TYR A 208 16.58 39.13 7.64
CA TYR A 208 15.67 38.02 7.40
C TYR A 208 16.19 36.76 8.09
N ILE A 209 15.26 35.92 8.53
CA ILE A 209 15.54 34.62 9.13
C ILE A 209 14.92 33.56 8.24
N GLU A 210 15.68 32.53 7.91
CA GLU A 210 15.19 31.32 7.28
C GLU A 210 15.45 30.14 8.25
N ILE A 211 14.41 29.37 8.54
CA ILE A 211 14.47 28.19 9.38
C ILE A 211 14.25 26.99 8.47
N THR A 212 15.22 26.09 8.43
CA THR A 212 15.20 24.87 7.63
C THR A 212 15.21 23.65 8.52
N ILE A 213 14.70 22.53 8.02
CA ILE A 213 14.66 21.27 8.73
C ILE A 213 15.79 20.37 8.23
N GLN A 214 16.56 19.78 9.15
CA GLN A 214 17.54 18.75 8.85
C GLN A 214 17.23 17.47 9.61
N SER A 215 17.48 16.33 8.98
CA SER A 215 17.33 15.03 9.64
C SER A 215 18.47 14.82 10.66
N ILE A 216 18.13 14.34 11.87
CA ILE A 216 19.15 13.93 12.85
C ILE A 216 19.66 12.55 12.41
N LYS A 217 20.88 12.49 11.88
CA LYS A 217 21.57 11.23 11.51
C LYS A 217 21.99 10.40 12.72
#